data_AF-A0A7J0GZE8-F1
#
_entry.id   AF-A0A7J0GZE8-F1
#
_cell.length_a   1.000
_cell.length_b   1.000
_cell.length_c   1.000
_cell.angle_alpha   90.00
_cell.angle_beta   90.00
_cell.angle_gamma   90.00
#
_symmetry.space_group_name_H-M   'P 1'
#
loop_
_entity.id
_entity.type
_entity.pdbx_description
1 polymer ?
#
loop_
_entity_poly.entity_id
_entity_poly.type
_entity_poly.pdbx_seq_one_letter_code
_entity_poly.pdbx_strand_id
1 'polypeptide(L)'
;MEKGPPRQAKWWYSTFHTVTAMVGAGVLSLPYAMAYLGWGPGTMVMVLLWCITLNTMWQLIQLHECVPGTRFDRYYDLGKHAFGPRLGPWIVLPQQLIVQDQAILLDLHIWVHPFLPVSAPQFRFCFWGVSVAAAVMSLSYSTIAWVGCLSRGQVDNVSYDYKQTSGADYIFRVFNALGQISIASAGHAVVMEIQATVPSTPENPSRGPMWNGVVWAYFINAICYFPVAFTGYWAFGQDVADNVLVGLERPSWLVAAAANLMVVIHVIGSYQV
;
A
#
# COMPACT_ATOMS: atom_id res chain seq x y z
N MET A 1 -35.46 -0.52 -9.26
CA MET A 1 -34.29 -0.61 -8.37
C MET A 1 -33.33 -1.58 -9.04
N GLU A 2 -32.33 -1.06 -9.72
CA GLU A 2 -31.29 -1.88 -10.35
C GLU A 2 -30.54 -2.59 -9.21
N LYS A 3 -30.64 -3.92 -9.16
CA LYS A 3 -29.84 -4.72 -8.23
C LYS A 3 -28.39 -4.51 -8.63
N GLY A 4 -27.65 -3.73 -7.83
CA GLY A 4 -26.21 -3.61 -7.97
C GLY A 4 -25.52 -4.98 -8.03
N PRO A 5 -24.28 -5.04 -8.52
CA PRO A 5 -23.57 -6.30 -8.71
C PRO A 5 -23.56 -7.16 -7.42
N PRO A 6 -23.60 -8.50 -7.55
CA PRO A 6 -23.70 -9.39 -6.39
C PRO A 6 -22.49 -9.25 -5.46
N ARG A 7 -22.74 -8.87 -4.21
CA ARG A 7 -21.74 -8.73 -3.14
C ARG A 7 -21.50 -10.08 -2.47
N GLN A 8 -20.39 -10.74 -2.78
CA GLN A 8 -20.08 -12.10 -2.31
C GLN A 8 -18.71 -12.22 -1.63
N ALA A 9 -17.98 -11.10 -1.45
CA ALA A 9 -16.63 -11.13 -0.90
C ALA A 9 -16.62 -11.58 0.56
N LYS A 10 -15.61 -12.37 0.92
CA LYS A 10 -15.33 -12.84 2.29
C LYS A 10 -14.13 -12.09 2.86
N TRP A 11 -13.91 -12.22 4.17
CA TRP A 11 -12.80 -11.55 4.87
C TRP A 11 -11.40 -11.82 4.26
N TRP A 12 -11.16 -13.02 3.72
CA TRP A 12 -9.89 -13.35 3.08
C TRP A 12 -9.70 -12.62 1.76
N TYR A 13 -10.79 -12.37 1.02
CA TYR A 13 -10.76 -11.58 -0.22
C TYR A 13 -10.34 -10.14 0.12
N SER A 14 -10.98 -9.54 1.12
CA SER A 14 -10.59 -8.22 1.64
C SER A 14 -9.12 -8.19 2.05
N THR A 15 -8.62 -9.25 2.69
CA THR A 15 -7.20 -9.37 3.07
C THR A 15 -6.28 -9.25 1.86
N PHE A 16 -6.50 -10.06 0.82
CA PHE A 16 -5.63 -10.06 -0.38
C PHE A 16 -5.64 -8.70 -1.08
N HIS A 17 -6.81 -8.11 -1.29
CA HIS A 17 -6.91 -6.81 -1.96
C HIS A 17 -6.27 -5.69 -1.14
N THR A 18 -6.42 -5.70 0.18
CA THR A 18 -5.75 -4.74 1.06
C THR A 18 -4.22 -4.94 1.05
N VAL A 19 -3.71 -6.18 1.07
CA VAL A 19 -2.28 -6.46 0.96
C VAL A 19 -1.71 -5.97 -0.38
N THR A 20 -2.38 -6.26 -1.49
CA THR A 20 -1.95 -5.81 -2.82
C THR A 20 -1.94 -4.29 -2.93
N ALA A 21 -2.90 -3.61 -2.32
CA ALA A 21 -2.96 -2.16 -2.32
C ALA A 21 -1.88 -1.50 -1.46
N MET A 22 -1.51 -2.13 -0.34
CA MET A 22 -0.52 -1.58 0.59
C MET A 22 0.90 -1.90 0.18
N VAL A 23 1.20 -3.19 -0.07
CA VAL A 23 2.56 -3.69 -0.33
C VAL A 23 2.91 -3.36 -1.78
N GLY A 24 3.48 -2.17 -1.97
CA GLY A 24 3.98 -1.64 -3.24
C GLY A 24 5.49 -1.34 -3.23
N ALA A 25 5.97 -0.66 -4.27
CA ALA A 25 7.38 -0.29 -4.42
C ALA A 25 7.93 0.54 -3.24
N GLY A 26 7.06 1.22 -2.48
CA GLY A 26 7.43 2.00 -1.30
C GLY A 26 8.11 1.19 -0.19
N VAL A 27 7.96 -0.14 -0.13
CA VAL A 27 8.68 -0.95 0.87
C VAL A 27 10.20 -0.97 0.63
N LEU A 28 10.63 -0.83 -0.64
CA LEU A 28 12.03 -0.95 -1.04
C LEU A 28 12.88 0.28 -0.64
N SER A 29 12.21 1.41 -0.32
CA SER A 29 12.85 2.64 0.15
C SER A 29 12.87 2.78 1.68
N LEU A 30 12.23 1.87 2.42
CA LEU A 30 12.24 1.91 3.89
C LEU A 30 13.66 1.86 4.50
N PRO A 31 14.62 1.07 3.96
CA PRO A 31 16.00 1.12 4.44
C PRO A 31 16.63 2.51 4.31
N TYR A 32 16.35 3.22 3.22
CA TYR A 32 16.80 4.59 3.00
C TYR A 32 16.20 5.56 4.02
N ALA A 33 14.90 5.42 4.32
CA ALA A 33 14.29 6.21 5.40
C ALA A 33 14.98 5.95 6.77
N MET A 34 15.36 4.71 7.06
CA MET A 34 16.11 4.34 8.27
C MET A 34 17.52 4.97 8.31
N ALA A 35 18.17 5.19 7.17
CA ALA A 35 19.49 5.83 7.13
C ALA A 35 19.49 7.29 7.60
N TYR A 36 18.38 8.00 7.45
CA TYR A 36 18.25 9.39 7.92
C TYR A 36 17.64 9.52 9.31
N LEU A 37 16.77 8.59 9.69
CA LEU A 37 16.13 8.60 11.01
C LEU A 37 16.94 7.83 12.06
N GLY A 38 17.83 6.93 11.64
CA GLY A 38 18.57 6.03 12.50
C GLY A 38 17.71 4.90 13.07
N TRP A 39 18.36 3.95 13.77
CA TRP A 39 17.70 2.77 14.33
C TRP A 39 16.54 3.10 15.28
N GLY A 40 16.79 3.92 16.30
CA GLY A 40 15.81 4.25 17.34
C GLY A 40 14.64 5.08 16.79
N PRO A 41 14.87 6.33 16.35
CA PRO A 41 13.81 7.19 15.85
C PRO A 41 13.11 6.61 14.61
N GLY A 42 13.84 5.97 13.69
CA GLY A 42 13.26 5.32 12.51
C GLY A 42 12.30 4.20 12.87
N THR A 43 12.70 3.28 13.76
CA THR A 43 11.82 2.19 14.23
C THR A 43 10.59 2.74 14.97
N MET A 44 10.79 3.74 15.83
CA MET A 44 9.68 4.38 16.55
C MET A 44 8.67 5.00 15.59
N VAL A 45 9.13 5.74 14.57
CA VAL A 45 8.27 6.34 13.55
C VAL A 45 7.53 5.27 12.74
N MET A 46 8.20 4.18 12.34
CA MET A 46 7.56 3.10 11.61
C MET A 46 6.44 2.43 12.44
N VAL A 47 6.69 2.12 13.71
CA VAL A 47 5.67 1.55 14.60
C VAL A 47 4.53 2.54 14.84
N LEU A 48 4.86 3.81 15.07
CA LEU A 48 3.86 4.86 15.29
C LEU A 48 2.96 5.04 14.06
N LEU A 49 3.54 5.15 12.86
CA LEU A 49 2.78 5.28 11.62
C LEU A 49 1.99 4.02 11.31
N TRP A 50 2.51 2.82 11.61
CA TRP A 50 1.75 1.58 11.49
C TRP A 50 0.52 1.57 12.41
N CYS A 51 0.65 1.99 13.68
CA CYS A 51 -0.47 2.11 14.61
C CYS A 51 -1.49 3.18 14.17
N ILE A 52 -1.01 4.36 13.76
CA ILE A 52 -1.87 5.45 13.29
C ILE A 52 -2.66 5.00 12.07
N THR A 53 -2.00 4.39 11.10
CA THR A 53 -2.62 3.96 9.85
C THR A 53 -3.63 2.84 10.06
N LEU A 54 -3.34 1.88 10.96
CA LEU A 54 -4.31 0.86 11.36
C LEU A 54 -5.55 1.49 12.05
N ASN A 55 -5.34 2.48 12.91
CA ASN A 55 -6.44 3.19 13.57
C ASN A 55 -7.28 4.03 12.59
N THR A 56 -6.66 4.76 11.67
CA THR A 56 -7.41 5.52 10.65
C THR A 56 -8.11 4.59 9.66
N MET A 57 -7.55 3.41 9.41
CA MET A 57 -8.18 2.37 8.61
C MET A 57 -9.45 1.82 9.28
N TRP A 58 -9.37 1.55 10.58
CA TRP A 58 -10.55 1.22 11.39
C TRP A 58 -11.64 2.29 11.28
N GLN A 59 -11.28 3.56 11.46
CA GLN A 59 -12.24 4.66 11.36
C GLN A 59 -12.93 4.69 9.99
N LEU A 60 -12.18 4.48 8.91
CA LEU A 60 -12.73 4.51 7.56
C LEU A 60 -13.72 3.35 7.32
N ILE A 61 -13.43 2.16 7.83
CA ILE A 61 -14.35 1.01 7.79
C ILE A 61 -15.67 1.32 8.51
N GLN A 62 -15.58 2.00 9.66
CA GLN A 62 -16.76 2.39 10.42
C GLN A 62 -17.58 3.45 9.67
N LEU A 63 -16.92 4.38 8.97
CA LEU A 63 -17.55 5.45 8.19
C LEU A 63 -18.32 4.94 6.97
N HIS A 64 -17.98 3.76 6.43
CA HIS A 64 -18.69 3.15 5.29
C HIS A 64 -20.21 3.04 5.49
N GLU A 65 -20.64 2.75 6.72
CA GLU A 65 -22.05 2.53 7.08
C GLU A 65 -22.47 3.45 8.25
N CYS A 66 -21.86 4.63 8.40
CA CYS A 66 -22.11 5.51 9.55
C CYS A 66 -23.55 6.00 9.65
N VAL A 67 -24.29 6.01 8.53
CA VAL A 67 -25.71 6.37 8.46
C VAL A 67 -26.54 5.10 8.25
N PRO A 68 -27.52 4.78 9.11
CA PRO A 68 -28.39 3.63 8.91
C PRO A 68 -29.06 3.65 7.53
N GLY A 69 -28.92 2.56 6.78
CA GLY A 69 -29.51 2.41 5.45
C GLY A 69 -28.77 3.09 4.29
N THR A 70 -27.74 3.90 4.57
CA THR A 70 -26.87 4.48 3.53
C THR A 70 -25.50 3.83 3.56
N ARG A 71 -24.99 3.48 2.38
CA ARG A 71 -23.68 2.87 2.21
C ARG A 71 -22.81 3.76 1.34
N PHE A 72 -21.65 4.16 1.85
CA PHE A 72 -20.69 4.98 1.11
C PHE A 72 -19.67 4.07 0.43
N ASP A 73 -19.92 3.67 -0.81
CA ASP A 73 -19.05 2.70 -1.50
C ASP A 73 -17.72 3.32 -1.98
N ARG A 74 -17.62 4.66 -2.08
CA ARG A 74 -16.40 5.38 -2.47
C ARG A 74 -16.06 6.50 -1.49
N TYR A 75 -14.76 6.78 -1.36
CA TYR A 75 -14.26 7.91 -0.55
C TYR A 75 -14.85 9.26 -1.01
N TYR A 76 -15.06 9.40 -2.33
CA TYR A 76 -15.75 10.53 -2.95
C TYR A 76 -17.18 10.75 -2.42
N ASP A 77 -17.96 9.68 -2.23
CA ASP A 77 -19.35 9.79 -1.78
C ASP A 77 -19.44 10.12 -0.29
N LEU A 78 -18.53 9.56 0.52
CA LEU A 78 -18.36 9.95 1.91
C LEU A 78 -17.97 11.43 2.02
N GLY A 79 -17.06 11.91 1.16
CA GLY A 79 -16.66 13.31 1.09
C GLY A 79 -17.81 14.26 0.75
N LYS A 80 -18.65 13.92 -0.23
CA LYS A 80 -19.86 14.70 -0.55
C LYS A 80 -20.83 14.76 0.62
N HIS A 81 -20.97 13.66 1.36
CA HIS A 81 -21.87 13.60 2.51
C HIS A 81 -21.36 14.48 3.66
N ALA A 82 -20.06 14.41 3.96
CA ALA A 82 -19.45 15.15 5.06
C ALA A 82 -19.32 16.66 4.81
N PHE A 83 -18.90 17.06 3.60
CA PHE A 83 -18.57 18.45 3.27
C PHE A 83 -19.59 19.11 2.33
N GLY A 84 -20.62 18.38 1.90
CA GLY A 84 -21.63 18.84 0.97
C GLY A 84 -21.28 18.60 -0.51
N PRO A 85 -22.27 18.75 -1.41
CA PRO A 85 -22.16 18.31 -2.81
C PRO A 85 -21.19 19.15 -3.65
N ARG A 86 -20.88 20.38 -3.24
CA ARG A 86 -19.93 21.26 -3.95
C ARG A 86 -18.52 21.16 -3.35
N LEU A 87 -18.38 21.28 -2.03
CA LEU A 87 -17.06 21.35 -1.39
C LEU A 87 -16.39 19.97 -1.23
N GLY A 88 -17.16 18.92 -0.98
CA GLY A 88 -16.62 17.55 -0.82
C GLY A 88 -15.76 17.08 -1.99
N PRO A 89 -16.24 17.18 -3.24
CA PRO A 89 -15.43 16.88 -4.43
C PRO A 89 -14.12 17.66 -4.50
N TRP A 90 -14.14 18.95 -4.20
CA TRP A 90 -12.96 19.81 -4.26
C TRP A 90 -11.91 19.51 -3.19
N ILE A 91 -12.33 18.98 -2.03
CA ILE A 91 -11.40 18.56 -0.98
C ILE A 91 -10.83 17.17 -1.28
N VAL A 92 -11.70 16.23 -1.63
CA VAL A 92 -11.35 14.82 -1.72
C VAL A 92 -10.58 14.47 -3.00
N LEU A 93 -11.00 14.98 -4.15
CA LEU A 93 -10.40 14.58 -5.43
C LEU A 93 -8.92 14.97 -5.55
N PRO A 94 -8.48 16.19 -5.17
CA PRO A 94 -7.05 16.52 -5.23
C PRO A 94 -6.20 15.62 -4.34
N GLN A 95 -6.69 15.27 -3.15
CA GLN A 95 -5.98 14.37 -2.24
C GLN A 95 -5.89 12.95 -2.80
N GLN A 96 -6.96 12.45 -3.42
CA GLN A 96 -6.94 11.16 -4.10
C GLN A 96 -5.94 11.17 -5.26
N LEU A 97 -5.94 12.20 -6.11
CA LEU A 97 -4.99 12.33 -7.23
C LEU A 97 -3.53 12.36 -6.76
N ILE A 98 -3.23 13.09 -5.68
CA ILE A 98 -1.87 13.16 -5.12
C ILE A 98 -1.39 11.79 -4.60
N VAL A 99 -2.27 11.03 -3.95
CA VAL A 99 -1.92 9.70 -3.41
C VAL A 99 -1.86 8.66 -4.54
N GLN A 100 -2.65 8.83 -5.60
CA GLN A 100 -2.66 7.96 -6.78
C GLN A 100 -1.38 8.03 -7.60
N ASP A 101 -0.58 9.10 -7.53
CA ASP A 101 0.71 9.20 -8.25
C ASP A 101 1.79 8.20 -7.73
N GLN A 102 1.59 7.57 -6.57
CA GLN A 102 2.44 6.47 -6.10
C GLN A 102 2.03 5.09 -6.65
N ALA A 103 0.89 5.05 -7.35
CA ALA A 103 0.43 3.94 -8.16
C ALA A 103 -0.01 4.52 -9.51
N ILE A 104 0.94 5.05 -10.28
CA ILE A 104 0.67 5.41 -11.67
C ILE A 104 0.01 4.18 -12.30
N LEU A 105 -1.28 4.37 -12.57
CA LEU A 105 -2.21 3.55 -13.32
C LEU A 105 -3.24 2.69 -12.56
N LEU A 106 -3.83 3.17 -11.46
CA LEU A 106 -5.14 2.67 -10.99
C LEU A 106 -6.34 3.35 -11.69
N ASP A 107 -6.19 4.53 -12.30
CA ASP A 107 -7.34 5.35 -12.74
C ASP A 107 -7.64 5.40 -14.24
N LEU A 108 -7.03 4.54 -15.07
CA LEU A 108 -7.61 4.30 -16.39
C LEU A 108 -8.91 3.47 -16.27
N HIS A 109 -9.12 2.72 -15.17
CA HIS A 109 -10.40 2.05 -14.96
C HIS A 109 -11.49 3.06 -14.58
N ILE A 110 -11.26 4.00 -13.66
CA ILE A 110 -12.25 5.00 -13.23
C ILE A 110 -12.63 5.98 -14.37
N TRP A 111 -11.69 6.35 -15.23
CA TRP A 111 -11.97 7.22 -16.39
C TRP A 111 -12.55 6.49 -17.61
N VAL A 112 -12.31 5.18 -17.76
CA VAL A 112 -12.80 4.39 -18.92
C VAL A 112 -14.07 3.59 -18.58
N HIS A 113 -14.40 3.39 -17.30
CA HIS A 113 -15.63 2.70 -16.87
C HIS A 113 -16.95 3.30 -17.41
N PRO A 114 -17.06 4.61 -17.71
CA PRO A 114 -18.23 5.14 -18.40
C PRO A 114 -18.36 4.68 -19.86
N PHE A 115 -17.31 4.09 -20.45
CA PHE A 115 -17.20 3.81 -21.89
C PHE A 115 -17.06 2.32 -22.24
N LEU A 116 -17.06 1.40 -21.27
CA LEU A 116 -16.97 -0.05 -21.52
C LEU A 116 -18.22 -0.80 -21.02
N PRO A 117 -18.97 -1.50 -21.91
CA PRO A 117 -20.15 -2.25 -21.50
C PRO A 117 -19.77 -3.52 -20.70
N VAL A 118 -20.14 -3.51 -19.41
CA VAL A 118 -19.93 -4.60 -18.43
C VAL A 118 -21.01 -5.68 -18.58
N SER A 119 -20.89 -6.54 -19.60
CA SER A 119 -21.82 -7.67 -19.76
C SER A 119 -21.20 -9.01 -20.13
N ALA A 120 -19.86 -9.14 -20.09
CA ALA A 120 -19.18 -10.38 -20.49
C ALA A 120 -18.60 -11.17 -19.28
N PRO A 121 -19.11 -12.37 -18.97
CA PRO A 121 -18.62 -13.20 -17.86
C PRO A 121 -17.18 -13.70 -18.01
N GLN A 122 -16.62 -13.71 -19.24
CA GLN A 122 -15.22 -14.08 -19.50
C GLN A 122 -14.17 -13.14 -18.89
N PHE A 123 -14.52 -11.90 -18.55
CA PHE A 123 -13.57 -10.95 -17.97
C PHE A 123 -13.30 -11.17 -16.47
N ARG A 124 -14.26 -11.70 -15.71
CA ARG A 124 -14.16 -11.89 -14.23
C ARG A 124 -13.10 -12.90 -13.78
N PHE A 125 -12.78 -13.91 -14.61
CA PHE A 125 -11.79 -14.94 -14.25
C PHE A 125 -10.34 -14.45 -14.46
N CYS A 126 -10.13 -13.53 -15.40
CA CYS A 126 -8.85 -12.86 -15.64
C CYS A 126 -8.48 -11.90 -14.50
N PHE A 127 -9.49 -11.25 -13.90
CA PHE A 127 -9.31 -10.27 -12.82
C PHE A 127 -8.81 -10.88 -11.50
N TRP A 128 -9.35 -12.04 -11.11
CA TRP A 128 -8.94 -12.69 -9.85
C TRP A 128 -7.51 -13.25 -9.91
N GLY A 129 -7.13 -13.87 -11.03
CA GLY A 129 -5.79 -14.43 -11.20
C GLY A 129 -4.68 -13.36 -11.20
N VAL A 130 -4.99 -12.17 -11.69
CA VAL A 130 -4.04 -11.07 -11.80
C VAL A 130 -3.89 -10.30 -10.49
N SER A 131 -4.95 -10.09 -9.69
CA SER A 131 -4.80 -9.57 -8.31
C SER A 131 -4.04 -10.53 -7.38
N VAL A 132 -4.27 -11.84 -7.52
CA VAL A 132 -3.50 -12.87 -6.80
C VAL A 132 -2.04 -12.85 -7.26
N ALA A 133 -1.79 -12.74 -8.56
CA ALA A 133 -0.44 -12.58 -9.08
C ALA A 133 0.23 -11.31 -8.51
N ALA A 134 -0.43 -10.15 -8.50
CA ALA A 134 0.13 -8.93 -7.93
C ALA A 134 0.41 -9.03 -6.43
N ALA A 135 -0.45 -9.71 -5.66
CA ALA A 135 -0.21 -10.00 -4.23
C ALA A 135 1.03 -10.90 -4.06
N VAL A 136 1.14 -11.96 -4.85
CA VAL A 136 2.29 -12.87 -4.80
C VAL A 136 3.58 -12.13 -5.19
N MET A 137 3.52 -11.27 -6.20
CA MET A 137 4.67 -10.50 -6.65
C MET A 137 5.10 -9.47 -5.61
N SER A 138 4.16 -8.86 -4.86
CA SER A 138 4.51 -7.93 -3.79
C SER A 138 5.18 -8.54 -2.59
N LEU A 139 4.69 -9.70 -2.17
CA LEU A 139 5.34 -10.50 -1.14
C LEU A 139 6.69 -11.05 -1.63
N SER A 140 6.82 -11.34 -2.92
CA SER A 140 8.04 -11.91 -3.50
C SER A 140 9.18 -10.89 -3.55
N TYR A 141 8.96 -9.66 -4.02
CA TYR A 141 10.06 -8.68 -4.07
C TYR A 141 10.48 -8.20 -2.68
N SER A 142 9.56 -8.10 -1.72
CA SER A 142 9.92 -7.77 -0.33
C SER A 142 10.76 -8.91 0.27
N THR A 143 10.37 -10.16 0.01
CA THR A 143 11.12 -11.35 0.44
C THR A 143 12.50 -11.41 -0.19
N ILE A 144 12.60 -11.18 -1.49
CA ILE A 144 13.89 -11.11 -2.20
C ILE A 144 14.75 -9.99 -1.62
N ALA A 145 14.18 -8.83 -1.30
CA ALA A 145 14.93 -7.72 -0.73
C ALA A 145 15.55 -8.09 0.62
N TRP A 146 14.75 -8.57 1.60
CA TRP A 146 15.29 -8.84 2.93
C TRP A 146 16.16 -10.11 2.97
N VAL A 147 15.79 -11.17 2.24
CA VAL A 147 16.63 -12.38 2.11
C VAL A 147 17.93 -12.06 1.38
N GLY A 148 17.89 -11.24 0.34
CA GLY A 148 19.06 -10.77 -0.39
C GLY A 148 20.01 -9.98 0.50
N CYS A 149 19.49 -9.08 1.33
CA CYS A 149 20.29 -8.31 2.29
C CYS A 149 20.96 -9.23 3.32
N LEU A 150 20.22 -10.20 3.87
CA LEU A 150 20.79 -11.18 4.80
C LEU A 150 21.86 -12.07 4.16
N SER A 151 21.61 -12.52 2.93
CA SER A 151 22.52 -13.43 2.21
C SER A 151 23.80 -12.73 1.77
N ARG A 152 23.71 -11.44 1.42
CA ARG A 152 24.87 -10.59 1.11
C ARG A 152 25.71 -10.30 2.35
N GLY A 153 25.06 -10.09 3.50
CA GLY A 153 25.72 -9.64 4.72
C GLY A 153 26.02 -8.15 4.71
N GLN A 154 26.69 -7.68 5.77
CA GLN A 154 27.10 -6.28 5.92
C GLN A 154 28.18 -5.93 4.90
N VAL A 155 28.06 -4.75 4.29
CA VAL A 155 29.13 -4.18 3.46
C VAL A 155 30.34 -3.82 4.34
N ASP A 156 31.54 -3.96 3.78
CA ASP A 156 32.79 -3.63 4.46
C ASP A 156 32.77 -2.19 4.99
N ASN A 157 33.13 -2.01 6.27
CA ASN A 157 33.12 -0.72 6.98
C ASN A 157 31.75 -0.01 7.01
N VAL A 158 30.66 -0.77 7.13
CA VAL A 158 29.32 -0.21 7.32
C VAL A 158 29.29 0.76 8.52
N SER A 159 28.83 1.98 8.29
CA SER A 159 28.56 2.95 9.35
C SER A 159 27.06 3.17 9.51
N TYR A 160 26.65 3.23 10.77
CA TYR A 160 25.28 3.58 11.20
C TYR A 160 25.21 4.98 11.81
N ASP A 161 26.28 5.77 11.64
CA ASP A 161 26.25 7.17 12.03
C ASP A 161 25.27 7.93 11.14
N TYR A 162 24.77 9.05 11.66
CA TYR A 162 23.94 9.94 10.87
C TYR A 162 24.76 10.51 9.71
N LYS A 163 24.16 10.44 8.52
CA LYS A 163 24.79 10.93 7.30
C LYS A 163 25.16 12.41 7.44
N GLN A 164 26.44 12.72 7.29
CA GLN A 164 26.95 14.09 7.43
C GLN A 164 26.51 14.93 6.22
N THR A 165 25.50 15.76 6.42
CA THR A 165 24.96 16.68 5.40
C THR A 165 24.89 18.10 5.97
N SER A 166 24.64 19.10 5.12
CA SER A 166 24.30 20.43 5.63
C SER A 166 23.03 20.37 6.49
N GLY A 167 22.87 21.29 7.45
CA GLY A 167 21.70 21.29 8.35
C GLY A 167 20.37 21.39 7.60
N ALA A 168 20.31 22.17 6.51
CA ALA A 168 19.12 22.27 5.66
C ALA A 168 18.85 20.97 4.90
N ASP A 169 19.88 20.38 4.28
CA ASP A 169 19.75 19.10 3.56
C ASP A 169 19.29 17.98 4.49
N TYR A 170 19.82 17.93 5.71
CA TYR A 170 19.41 16.95 6.72
C TYR A 170 17.91 17.04 7.01
N ILE A 171 17.39 18.25 7.24
CA ILE A 171 15.96 18.48 7.49
C ILE A 171 15.11 18.00 6.30
N PHE A 172 15.48 18.37 5.07
CA PHE A 172 14.76 17.93 3.87
C PHE A 172 14.73 16.40 3.75
N ARG A 173 15.83 15.73 4.06
CA ARG A 173 15.91 14.26 4.00
C ARG A 173 15.13 13.57 5.11
N VAL A 174 15.08 14.14 6.31
CA VAL A 174 14.19 13.66 7.38
C VAL A 174 12.73 13.75 6.93
N PHE A 175 12.29 14.89 6.35
CA PHE A 175 10.93 15.00 5.82
C PHE A 175 10.67 14.03 4.67
N ASN A 176 11.64 13.82 3.79
CA ASN A 176 11.54 12.82 2.73
C ASN A 176 11.37 11.40 3.29
N ALA A 177 12.18 11.02 4.29
CA ALA A 177 12.09 9.73 4.97
C ALA A 177 10.71 9.53 5.65
N LEU A 178 10.19 10.55 6.33
CA LEU A 178 8.84 10.53 6.90
C LEU A 178 7.77 10.35 5.81
N GLY A 179 7.93 11.04 4.67
CA GLY A 179 7.06 10.90 3.51
C GLY A 179 7.09 9.49 2.92
N GLN A 180 8.27 8.89 2.77
CA GLN A 180 8.42 7.52 2.26
C GLN A 180 7.76 6.49 3.17
N ILE A 181 7.96 6.56 4.50
CA ILE A 181 7.28 5.65 5.45
C ILE A 181 5.76 5.84 5.41
N SER A 182 5.30 7.08 5.28
CA SER A 182 3.87 7.40 5.18
C SER A 182 3.25 6.83 3.90
N ILE A 183 3.90 7.02 2.75
CA ILE A 183 3.48 6.50 1.45
C ILE A 183 3.49 4.97 1.43
N ALA A 184 4.50 4.34 2.03
CA ALA A 184 4.53 2.88 2.13
C ALA A 184 3.28 2.33 2.87
N SER A 185 2.66 3.13 3.72
CA SER A 185 1.46 2.76 4.48
C SER A 185 0.13 3.17 3.80
N ALA A 186 0.14 3.54 2.51
CA ALA A 186 -1.01 4.06 1.79
C ALA A 186 -1.98 2.95 1.29
N GLY A 187 -2.85 2.45 2.18
CA GLY A 187 -3.95 1.52 1.83
C GLY A 187 -5.34 2.15 1.79
N HIS A 188 -5.48 3.40 2.25
CA HIS A 188 -6.78 4.03 2.54
C HIS A 188 -7.61 4.40 1.33
N ALA A 189 -6.99 4.61 0.18
CA ALA A 189 -7.68 5.04 -1.03
C ALA A 189 -8.72 4.01 -1.51
N VAL A 190 -8.46 2.71 -1.32
CA VAL A 190 -9.26 1.62 -1.91
C VAL A 190 -10.09 0.85 -0.88
N VAL A 191 -9.93 1.08 0.42
CA VAL A 191 -10.62 0.28 1.46
C VAL A 191 -12.14 0.33 1.31
N MET A 192 -12.69 1.50 0.97
CA MET A 192 -14.15 1.68 0.81
C MET A 192 -14.64 0.83 -0.36
N GLU A 193 -13.91 0.83 -1.47
CA GLU A 193 -14.27 0.06 -2.67
C GLU A 193 -14.17 -1.45 -2.39
N ILE A 194 -13.14 -1.90 -1.66
CA ILE A 194 -13.01 -3.29 -1.21
C ILE A 194 -14.19 -3.66 -0.29
N GLN A 195 -14.49 -2.82 0.70
CA GLN A 195 -15.58 -3.06 1.64
C GLN A 195 -16.92 -3.11 0.90
N ALA A 196 -17.13 -2.28 -0.13
CA ALA A 196 -18.33 -2.25 -0.95
C ALA A 196 -18.66 -3.63 -1.58
N THR A 197 -17.67 -4.48 -1.82
CA THR A 197 -17.85 -5.86 -2.34
C THR A 197 -18.31 -6.88 -1.29
N VAL A 198 -18.11 -6.58 0.00
CA VAL A 198 -18.52 -7.42 1.13
C VAL A 198 -20.03 -7.30 1.34
N PRO A 199 -20.77 -8.42 1.50
CA PRO A 199 -22.19 -8.38 1.80
C PRO A 199 -22.43 -7.72 3.16
N SER A 200 -23.49 -6.93 3.24
CA SER A 200 -23.91 -6.25 4.46
C SER A 200 -25.42 -6.45 4.66
N THR A 201 -25.79 -6.75 5.89
CA THR A 201 -27.19 -6.90 6.35
C THR A 201 -27.33 -6.16 7.68
N PRO A 202 -28.55 -5.71 8.07
CA PRO A 202 -28.77 -5.08 9.36
C PRO A 202 -28.26 -5.93 10.55
N GLU A 203 -28.34 -7.26 10.43
CA GLU A 203 -27.92 -8.22 11.45
C GLU A 203 -26.42 -8.54 11.38
N ASN A 204 -25.80 -8.43 10.20
CA ASN A 204 -24.38 -8.70 9.97
C ASN A 204 -23.76 -7.59 9.09
N PRO A 205 -23.24 -6.51 9.70
CA PRO A 205 -22.67 -5.39 8.97
C PRO A 205 -21.32 -5.74 8.32
N SER A 206 -21.02 -5.11 7.18
CA SER A 206 -19.77 -5.39 6.44
C SER A 206 -18.48 -5.04 7.20
N ARG A 207 -18.60 -4.18 8.22
CA ARG A 207 -17.50 -3.72 9.09
C ARG A 207 -16.73 -4.86 9.74
N GLY A 208 -17.41 -5.89 10.23
CA GLY A 208 -16.77 -7.01 10.93
C GLY A 208 -15.84 -7.84 10.02
N PRO A 209 -16.38 -8.43 8.94
CA PRO A 209 -15.55 -9.17 7.97
C PRO A 209 -14.45 -8.31 7.33
N MET A 210 -14.73 -7.03 7.05
CA MET A 210 -13.74 -6.11 6.50
C MET A 210 -12.60 -5.86 7.48
N TRP A 211 -12.91 -5.59 8.75
CA TRP A 211 -11.90 -5.36 9.78
C TRP A 211 -11.00 -6.58 9.99
N ASN A 212 -11.57 -7.78 10.04
CA ASN A 212 -10.79 -9.01 10.11
C ASN A 212 -9.80 -9.12 8.94
N GLY A 213 -10.24 -8.74 7.73
CA GLY A 213 -9.36 -8.74 6.56
C GLY A 213 -8.23 -7.71 6.66
N VAL A 214 -8.53 -6.50 7.14
CA VAL A 214 -7.54 -5.43 7.34
C VAL A 214 -6.51 -5.81 8.42
N VAL A 215 -6.93 -6.39 9.54
CA VAL A 215 -5.99 -6.81 10.61
C VAL A 215 -4.97 -7.81 10.08
N TRP A 216 -5.42 -8.82 9.33
CA TRP A 216 -4.51 -9.78 8.69
C TRP A 216 -3.62 -9.13 7.64
N ALA A 217 -4.15 -8.20 6.84
CA ALA A 217 -3.36 -7.47 5.86
C ALA A 217 -2.25 -6.63 6.51
N TYR A 218 -2.55 -5.94 7.61
CA TYR A 218 -1.58 -5.15 8.37
C TYR A 218 -0.51 -6.01 9.07
N PHE A 219 -0.88 -7.22 9.49
CA PHE A 219 0.07 -8.20 10.01
C PHE A 219 1.05 -8.67 8.93
N ILE A 220 0.54 -9.02 7.75
CA ILE A 220 1.37 -9.38 6.58
C ILE A 220 2.27 -8.21 6.17
N ASN A 221 1.71 -6.99 6.16
CA ASN A 221 2.46 -5.77 5.88
C ASN A 221 3.64 -5.60 6.85
N ALA A 222 3.42 -5.81 8.15
CA ALA A 222 4.50 -5.72 9.13
C ALA A 222 5.62 -6.75 8.87
N ILE A 223 5.25 -7.99 8.50
CA ILE A 223 6.22 -9.04 8.13
C ILE A 223 6.99 -8.69 6.85
N CYS A 224 6.43 -7.89 5.95
CA CYS A 224 7.14 -7.44 4.75
C CYS A 224 8.04 -6.23 5.03
N TYR A 225 7.54 -5.27 5.80
CA TYR A 225 8.12 -3.93 5.87
C TYR A 225 9.26 -3.85 6.87
N PHE A 226 9.06 -4.39 8.07
CA PHE A 226 10.07 -4.32 9.13
C PHE A 226 11.33 -5.12 8.76
N PRO A 227 11.24 -6.36 8.23
CA PRO A 227 12.42 -7.08 7.81
C PRO A 227 13.18 -6.38 6.68
N VAL A 228 12.49 -5.82 5.67
CA VAL A 228 13.16 -5.07 4.61
C VAL A 228 13.88 -3.85 5.18
N ALA A 229 13.19 -3.03 5.98
CA ALA A 229 13.78 -1.84 6.62
C ALA A 229 15.01 -2.19 7.45
N PHE A 230 14.91 -3.20 8.31
CA PHE A 230 15.97 -3.58 9.24
C PHE A 230 17.13 -4.28 8.55
N THR A 231 16.87 -5.29 7.71
CA THR A 231 17.95 -6.04 7.04
C THR A 231 18.65 -5.19 5.98
N GLY A 232 17.91 -4.33 5.27
CA GLY A 232 18.49 -3.39 4.32
C GLY A 232 19.35 -2.34 4.99
N TYR A 233 18.86 -1.71 6.06
CA TYR A 233 19.66 -0.74 6.79
C TYR A 233 20.84 -1.41 7.51
N TRP A 234 20.66 -2.61 8.06
CA TRP A 234 21.75 -3.41 8.62
C TRP A 234 22.82 -3.72 7.58
N ALA A 235 22.45 -4.14 6.37
CA ALA A 235 23.42 -4.50 5.35
C ALA A 235 24.23 -3.31 4.81
N PHE A 236 23.58 -2.14 4.61
CA PHE A 236 24.15 -1.01 3.89
C PHE A 236 24.42 0.26 4.73
N GLY A 237 23.86 0.36 5.93
CA GLY A 237 24.03 1.51 6.82
C GLY A 237 23.59 2.82 6.18
N GLN A 238 24.38 3.88 6.41
CA GLN A 238 24.12 5.23 5.88
C GLN A 238 24.21 5.36 4.34
N ASP A 239 24.79 4.36 3.68
CA ASP A 239 25.07 4.34 2.23
C ASP A 239 24.04 3.54 1.43
N VAL A 240 22.95 3.14 2.08
CA VAL A 240 21.84 2.49 1.39
C VAL A 240 21.27 3.42 0.30
N ALA A 241 20.99 2.84 -0.86
CA ALA A 241 20.35 3.53 -1.97
C ALA A 241 18.84 3.73 -1.71
N ASP A 242 18.21 4.68 -2.42
CA ASP A 242 16.76 4.93 -2.37
C ASP A 242 15.92 3.67 -2.63
N ASN A 243 16.47 2.72 -3.39
CA ASN A 243 15.93 1.38 -3.55
C ASN A 243 17.00 0.37 -3.13
N VAL A 244 16.72 -0.38 -2.07
CA VAL A 244 17.65 -1.35 -1.48
C VAL A 244 18.12 -2.43 -2.47
N LEU A 245 17.32 -2.75 -3.49
CA LEU A 245 17.68 -3.74 -4.50
C LEU A 245 18.86 -3.30 -5.37
N VAL A 246 19.09 -1.98 -5.51
CA VAL A 246 20.27 -1.43 -6.20
C VAL A 246 21.54 -1.82 -5.45
N GLY A 247 21.50 -1.89 -4.12
CA GLY A 247 22.66 -2.29 -3.32
C GLY A 247 23.04 -3.77 -3.45
N LEU A 248 22.15 -4.64 -3.93
CA LEU A 248 22.33 -6.11 -3.97
C LEU A 248 23.15 -6.61 -5.17
N GLU A 249 23.84 -5.74 -5.91
CA GLU A 249 24.66 -6.04 -7.08
C GLU A 249 25.60 -7.27 -6.91
N ARG A 250 25.14 -8.48 -7.32
CA ARG A 250 25.72 -9.33 -8.39
C ARG A 250 25.07 -10.73 -8.48
N PRO A 251 24.63 -11.20 -9.68
CA PRO A 251 24.47 -10.42 -10.90
C PRO A 251 23.22 -9.55 -10.80
N SER A 252 23.42 -8.24 -10.88
CA SER A 252 22.39 -7.20 -10.73
C SER A 252 21.26 -7.32 -11.73
N TRP A 253 21.52 -7.80 -12.95
CA TRP A 253 20.51 -7.93 -13.99
C TRP A 253 19.40 -8.93 -13.63
N LEU A 254 19.69 -10.01 -12.90
CA LEU A 254 18.67 -11.04 -12.60
C LEU A 254 17.74 -10.62 -11.47
N VAL A 255 18.31 -10.09 -10.37
CA VAL A 255 17.51 -9.66 -9.21
C VAL A 255 16.81 -8.35 -9.51
N ALA A 256 17.47 -7.39 -10.17
CA ALA A 256 16.82 -6.16 -10.59
C ALA A 256 15.83 -6.40 -11.74
N ALA A 257 16.11 -7.24 -12.74
CA ALA A 257 15.10 -7.53 -13.77
C ALA A 257 13.94 -8.37 -13.21
N ALA A 258 14.17 -9.36 -12.34
CA ALA A 258 13.09 -10.12 -11.72
C ALA A 258 12.25 -9.23 -10.80
N ALA A 259 12.86 -8.43 -9.93
CA ALA A 259 12.14 -7.54 -9.03
C ALA A 259 11.49 -6.36 -9.76
N ASN A 260 12.14 -5.75 -10.76
CA ASN A 260 11.52 -4.69 -11.56
C ASN A 260 10.41 -5.25 -12.44
N LEU A 261 10.54 -6.46 -13.00
CA LEU A 261 9.45 -7.15 -13.70
C LEU A 261 8.33 -7.54 -12.72
N MET A 262 8.66 -7.93 -11.48
CA MET A 262 7.70 -8.18 -10.42
C MET A 262 6.94 -6.92 -10.04
N VAL A 263 7.63 -5.79 -9.93
CA VAL A 263 7.01 -4.48 -9.72
C VAL A 263 6.15 -4.09 -10.91
N VAL A 264 6.62 -4.28 -12.15
CA VAL A 264 5.82 -4.02 -13.36
C VAL A 264 4.58 -4.91 -13.40
N ILE A 265 4.70 -6.21 -13.12
CA ILE A 265 3.57 -7.14 -13.07
C ILE A 265 2.64 -6.82 -11.90
N HIS A 266 3.17 -6.39 -10.75
CA HIS A 266 2.39 -5.97 -9.59
C HIS A 266 1.60 -4.69 -9.88
N VAL A 267 2.24 -3.68 -10.48
CA VAL A 267 1.58 -2.48 -11.01
C VAL A 267 0.56 -2.89 -12.09
N ILE A 268 0.85 -3.94 -12.87
CA ILE A 268 -0.09 -4.50 -13.83
C ILE A 268 -1.29 -5.22 -13.19
N GLY A 269 -1.11 -5.86 -12.05
CA GLY A 269 -2.23 -6.52 -11.39
C GLY A 269 -3.04 -5.63 -10.46
N SER A 270 -2.50 -4.48 -10.06
CA SER A 270 -3.26 -3.47 -9.33
C SER A 270 -4.22 -2.67 -10.21
N TYR A 271 -4.08 -2.65 -11.56
CA TYR A 271 -5.05 -2.01 -12.51
C TYR A 271 -6.52 -2.46 -12.37
N GLN A 272 -6.80 -3.50 -11.59
CA GLN A 272 -8.00 -4.33 -11.68
C GLN A 272 -8.91 -4.29 -10.46
N VAL A 273 -8.48 -3.61 -9.39
CA VAL A 273 -9.28 -3.42 -8.16
C VAL A 273 -10.16 -2.21 -8.31
#